data_AF-A0A1H8UZM2-F1
#
_entry.id   AF-A0A1H8UZM2-F1
#
_cell.length_a   1.000
_cell.length_b   1.000
_cell.length_c   1.000
_cell.angle_alpha   90.00
_cell.angle_beta   90.00
_cell.angle_gamma   90.00
#
_symmetry.space_group_name_H-M   'P 1'
#
loop_
_entity.id
_entity.type
_entity.pdbx_description
1 polymer ?
#
loop_
_entity_poly.entity_id
_entity_poly.type
_entity_poly.pdbx_seq_one_letter_code
_entity_poly.pdbx_strand_id
1 'polypeptide(L)'
;MSALKNSIICLSILLLLSGCSVKHYTIGMSESEFKNSEKYNLELVEETSQHAVYRRVAAADPQMKPLSYHYYYFNNGTLVRTELVETPKPDVVVLSK
;
A
#
# COMPACT_ATOMS: atom_id res chain seq x y z
N MET A 1 -47.73 7.67 6.91
CA MET A 1 -46.58 8.27 6.18
C MET A 1 -45.27 8.29 7.00
N SER A 2 -45.09 7.45 8.02
CA SER A 2 -43.83 7.44 8.82
C SER A 2 -42.82 6.38 8.36
N ALA A 3 -43.29 5.21 7.90
CA ALA A 3 -42.42 4.09 7.51
C ALA A 3 -41.53 4.40 6.29
N LEU A 4 -42.06 5.07 5.27
CA LEU A 4 -41.29 5.45 4.07
C LEU A 4 -40.15 6.41 4.42
N LYS A 5 -40.39 7.34 5.36
CA LYS A 5 -39.44 8.36 5.78
C LYS A 5 -38.29 7.76 6.61
N ASN A 6 -38.58 6.77 7.46
CA ASN A 6 -37.56 6.04 8.21
C ASN A 6 -36.73 5.11 7.31
N SER A 7 -37.33 4.54 6.26
CA SER A 7 -36.63 3.69 5.29
C SER A 7 -35.59 4.45 4.46
N ILE A 8 -35.89 5.69 4.06
CA ILE A 8 -34.95 6.56 3.32
C ILE A 8 -33.74 6.94 4.18
N ILE A 9 -33.96 7.17 5.49
CA ILE A 9 -32.88 7.49 6.44
C ILE A 9 -31.95 6.28 6.63
N CYS A 10 -32.50 5.07 6.77
CA CYS A 10 -31.68 3.87 6.85
C CYS A 10 -30.88 3.61 5.57
N LEU A 11 -31.49 3.85 4.39
CA LEU A 11 -30.82 3.65 3.11
C LEU A 11 -29.64 4.63 2.90
N SER A 12 -29.80 5.87 3.34
CA SER A 12 -28.74 6.90 3.25
C SER A 12 -27.59 6.63 4.22
N ILE A 13 -27.85 6.08 5.40
CA ILE A 13 -26.79 5.62 6.32
C ILE A 13 -26.02 4.42 5.75
N LEU A 14 -26.71 3.45 5.13
CA LEU A 14 -26.09 2.30 4.49
C LEU A 14 -25.18 2.68 3.31
N LEU A 15 -25.57 3.71 2.54
CA LEU A 15 -24.77 4.23 1.41
C LEU A 15 -23.48 4.93 1.84
N LEU A 16 -23.40 5.46 3.07
CA LEU A 16 -22.18 6.09 3.59
C LEU A 16 -21.14 5.06 4.07
N LEU A 17 -21.56 3.83 4.34
CA LEU A 17 -20.70 2.76 4.85
C LEU A 17 -20.05 1.91 3.75
N SER A 18 -20.47 2.05 2.49
CA SER A 18 -19.91 1.31 1.34
C SER A 18 -18.64 1.92 0.75
N GLY A 19 -18.13 3.02 1.32
CA GLY A 19 -16.95 3.74 0.83
C GLY A 19 -15.60 3.19 1.30
N CYS A 20 -15.42 1.87 1.42
CA CYS A 20 -14.11 1.30 1.70
C CYS A 20 -13.41 0.96 0.37
N SER A 21 -12.90 1.98 -0.32
CA SER A 21 -12.10 1.78 -1.52
C SER A 21 -10.67 1.44 -1.11
N VAL A 22 -10.24 0.21 -1.37
CA VAL A 22 -8.83 -0.17 -1.29
C VAL A 22 -8.11 0.59 -2.39
N LYS A 23 -7.23 1.53 -2.03
CA LYS A 23 -6.48 2.29 -3.03
C LYS A 23 -5.48 1.36 -3.71
N HIS A 24 -5.72 1.07 -4.99
CA HIS A 24 -4.79 0.34 -5.83
C HIS A 24 -3.83 1.33 -6.49
N TYR A 25 -2.52 1.13 -6.28
CA TYR A 25 -1.49 1.90 -6.98
C TYR A 25 -1.44 1.50 -8.45
N THR A 26 -1.50 2.47 -9.35
CA THR A 26 -1.52 2.24 -10.80
C THR A 26 -0.34 2.94 -11.48
N ILE A 27 0.19 2.29 -12.51
CA ILE A 27 1.19 2.90 -13.38
C ILE A 27 0.60 4.18 -14.00
N GLY A 28 1.36 5.27 -13.97
CA GLY A 28 0.92 6.59 -14.39
C GLY A 28 0.41 7.49 -13.26
N MET A 29 0.21 6.98 -12.04
CA MET A 29 -0.22 7.83 -10.92
C MET A 29 0.87 8.83 -10.54
N SER A 30 0.46 10.01 -10.08
CA SER A 30 1.41 11.01 -9.60
C SER A 30 2.00 10.64 -8.24
N GLU A 31 3.23 11.07 -7.98
CA GLU A 31 3.90 10.84 -6.71
C GLU A 31 3.18 11.49 -5.53
N SER A 32 2.55 12.65 -5.75
CA SER A 32 1.74 13.32 -4.73
C SER A 32 0.47 12.52 -4.40
N GLU A 33 -0.21 11.98 -5.42
CA GLU A 33 -1.36 11.09 -5.22
C GLU A 33 -0.95 9.82 -4.46
N PHE A 34 0.20 9.25 -4.82
CA PHE A 34 0.79 8.08 -4.16
C PHE A 34 1.08 8.33 -2.67
N LYS A 35 1.78 9.42 -2.35
CA LYS A 35 2.09 9.83 -0.96
C LYS A 35 0.83 10.13 -0.14
N ASN A 36 -0.22 10.61 -0.80
CA ASN A 36 -1.51 10.88 -0.16
C ASN A 36 -2.37 9.63 0.02
N SER A 37 -2.12 8.56 -0.74
CA SER A 37 -2.92 7.34 -0.64
C SER A 37 -2.71 6.57 0.66
N GLU A 38 -1.48 6.47 1.18
CA GLU A 38 -1.21 5.85 2.47
C GLU A 38 0.01 6.49 3.15
N LYS A 39 -0.18 6.96 4.38
CA LYS A 39 0.83 7.67 5.17
C LYS A 39 1.74 6.77 6.00
N TYR A 40 1.40 5.49 6.18
CA TYR A 40 2.04 4.62 7.14
C TYR A 40 2.95 3.59 6.46
N ASN A 41 4.16 3.40 6.98
CA ASN A 41 5.16 2.42 6.54
C ASN A 41 5.72 2.60 5.12
N LEU A 42 5.65 3.82 4.57
CA LEU A 42 6.34 4.19 3.34
C LEU A 42 7.73 4.72 3.68
N GLU A 43 8.76 4.09 3.13
CA GLU A 43 10.15 4.51 3.29
C GLU A 43 10.71 4.98 1.94
N LEU A 44 11.39 6.12 1.95
CA LEU A 44 12.15 6.61 0.80
C LEU A 44 13.48 5.87 0.72
N VAL A 45 13.73 5.17 -0.38
CA VAL A 45 14.94 4.38 -0.62
C VAL A 45 15.97 5.18 -1.41
N GLU A 46 15.50 5.93 -2.41
CA GLU A 46 16.35 6.70 -3.32
C GLU A 46 15.58 7.92 -3.83
N GLU A 47 16.25 9.07 -3.95
CA GLU A 47 15.69 10.29 -4.54
C GLU A 47 16.75 11.05 -5.34
N THR A 48 16.36 11.49 -6.53
CA THR A 48 17.11 12.39 -7.42
C THR A 48 16.15 13.41 -8.03
N SER A 49 16.64 14.34 -8.85
CA SER A 49 15.80 15.33 -9.53
C SER A 49 14.75 14.75 -10.48
N GLN A 50 14.97 13.53 -11.01
CA GLN A 50 14.05 12.89 -11.96
C GLN A 50 13.55 11.52 -11.51
N HIS A 51 14.08 10.97 -10.42
CA HIS A 51 13.80 9.60 -10.02
C HIS A 51 13.56 9.52 -8.51
N ALA A 52 12.57 8.73 -8.09
CA ALA A 52 12.39 8.41 -6.68
C ALA A 52 11.95 6.95 -6.53
N VAL A 53 12.46 6.29 -5.49
CA VAL A 53 12.08 4.93 -5.14
C VAL A 53 11.55 4.91 -3.73
N TYR A 54 10.35 4.38 -3.56
CA TYR A 54 9.76 4.12 -2.27
C TYR A 54 9.63 2.63 -2.03
N ARG A 55 9.73 2.20 -0.78
CA ARG A 55 9.38 0.84 -0.37
C ARG A 55 8.37 0.82 0.76
N ARG A 56 7.59 -0.26 0.84
CA ARG A 56 6.80 -0.60 2.02
C ARG A 56 6.87 -2.09 2.30
N VAL A 57 6.68 -2.47 3.56
CA VAL A 57 6.57 -3.87 3.96
C VAL A 57 5.28 -4.45 3.36
N ALA A 58 5.42 -5.53 2.58
CA ALA A 58 4.30 -6.23 1.94
C ALA A 58 3.80 -7.40 2.81
N ALA A 59 4.73 -8.10 3.46
CA ALA A 59 4.43 -9.14 4.44
C ALA A 59 5.47 -9.13 5.57
N ALA A 60 5.06 -9.53 6.77
CA ALA A 60 5.93 -9.70 7.93
C ALA A 60 5.65 -11.04 8.63
N ASP A 61 6.65 -11.57 9.31
CA ASP A 61 6.53 -12.79 10.12
C ASP A 61 5.82 -12.50 11.47
N PRO A 62 5.54 -13.54 12.29
CA PRO A 62 4.93 -13.34 13.61
C PRO A 62 5.76 -12.48 14.60
N GLN A 63 7.04 -12.25 14.32
CA GLN A 63 7.94 -11.39 15.09
C GLN A 63 8.02 -9.97 14.51
N MET A 64 7.13 -9.61 13.58
CA MET A 64 7.12 -8.33 12.86
C MET A 64 8.37 -8.09 12.00
N LYS A 65 9.11 -9.14 11.63
CA LYS A 65 10.23 -9.02 10.68
C LYS A 65 9.71 -9.02 9.24
N PRO A 66 10.10 -8.06 8.39
CA PRO A 66 9.67 -8.01 7.00
C PRO A 66 10.12 -9.25 6.20
N LEU A 67 9.16 -9.95 5.61
CA LEU A 67 9.37 -11.09 4.72
C LEU A 67 9.42 -10.67 3.24
N SER A 68 8.78 -9.55 2.90
CA SER A 68 8.80 -9.00 1.55
C SER A 68 8.49 -7.51 1.55
N TYR A 69 8.86 -6.84 0.47
CA TYR A 69 8.67 -5.41 0.25
C TYR A 69 8.06 -5.14 -1.11
N HIS A 70 7.13 -4.18 -1.18
CA HIS A 70 6.77 -3.55 -2.43
C HIS A 70 7.66 -2.34 -2.68
N TYR A 71 8.27 -2.28 -3.86
CA TYR A 71 9.00 -1.12 -4.36
C TYR A 71 8.16 -0.38 -5.40
N TYR A 72 8.23 0.95 -5.36
CA TYR A 72 7.50 1.87 -6.24
C TYR A 72 8.50 2.84 -6.86
N TYR A 73 8.64 2.77 -8.18
CA TYR A 73 9.63 3.55 -8.92
C TYR A 73 8.95 4.69 -9.66
N PHE A 74 9.38 5.91 -9.38
CA PHE A 74 8.88 7.13 -9.99
C PHE A 74 9.92 7.70 -10.94
N ASN A 75 9.47 8.10 -12.14
CA ASN A 75 10.25 8.92 -13.06
C ASN A 75 9.49 10.21 -13.33
N ASN A 76 10.16 11.36 -13.16
CA ASN A 76 9.58 12.71 -13.27
C ASN A 76 8.24 12.83 -12.52
N GLY A 77 8.19 12.33 -11.28
CA GLY A 77 7.00 12.37 -10.43
C GLY A 77 5.85 11.45 -10.85
N THR A 78 6.08 10.49 -11.75
CA THR A 78 5.08 9.53 -12.25
C THR A 78 5.47 8.10 -11.92
N LEU A 79 4.56 7.30 -11.37
CA LEU A 79 4.80 5.88 -11.07
C LEU A 79 4.97 5.10 -12.38
N VAL A 80 6.16 4.55 -12.62
CA VAL A 80 6.47 3.80 -13.85
C VAL A 80 6.62 2.30 -13.64
N ARG A 81 6.89 1.86 -12.41
CA ARG A 81 7.06 0.44 -12.08
C ARG A 81 6.71 0.16 -10.63
N THR A 82 6.14 -1.02 -10.41
CA THR A 82 6.00 -1.63 -9.09
C THR A 82 6.67 -2.99 -9.09
N GLU A 83 7.28 -3.36 -7.97
CA GLU A 83 7.97 -4.65 -7.83
C GLU A 83 7.73 -5.21 -6.44
N LEU A 84 7.50 -6.53 -6.34
CA LEU A 84 7.46 -7.25 -5.07
C LEU A 84 8.78 -8.03 -4.94
N VAL A 85 9.52 -7.75 -3.87
CA VAL A 85 10.79 -8.41 -3.58
C VAL A 85 10.67 -9.17 -2.27
N GLU A 86 10.97 -10.46 -2.29
CA GLU A 86 11.06 -11.28 -1.07
C GLU A 86 12.40 -11.04 -0.36
N THR A 87 12.36 -10.92 0.97
CA THR A 87 13.57 -10.87 1.79
C THR A 87 14.23 -12.25 1.78
N PRO A 88 15.54 -12.35 1.53
CA PRO A 88 16.23 -13.63 1.64
C PRO A 88 16.00 -14.22 3.05
N LYS A 89 15.47 -15.44 3.12
CA LYS A 89 15.41 -16.15 4.40
C LYS A 89 16.85 -16.46 4.82
N PRO A 90 17.25 -16.18 6.07
CA PRO A 90 18.56 -16.61 6.53
C PRO A 90 18.65 -18.13 6.40
N ASP A 91 19.65 -18.61 5.67
CA ASP A 91 19.93 -20.04 5.55
C ASP A 91 20.19 -20.60 6.96
N VAL A 92 19.28 -21.46 7.42
CA VAL A 92 19.47 -22.17 8.68
C VAL A 92 20.50 -23.27 8.40
N VAL A 93 21.77 -22.98 8.66
CA VAL A 93 22.82 -24.00 8.65
C VAL A 93 22.61 -24.89 9.88
N VAL A 94 21.96 -26.04 9.67
CA VAL A 94 21.87 -27.08 10.70
C VAL A 94 23.24 -27.74 10.80
N LEU A 95 24.03 -27.32 11.79
CA LEU A 95 25.20 -28.08 12.25
C LEU A 95 24.69 -29.36 12.91
N SER A 96 24.53 -30.44 12.12
CA SER A 96 24.39 -31.78 12.70
C SER A 96 25.69 -32.14 13.41
N LYS A 97 25.55 -32.50 14.69
CA LYS A 97 26.63 -32.98 15.56
C LYS A 97 26.78 -34.49 15.43
#